data_AF-A0A1V6GA15-F1
#
_entry.id   AF-A0A1V6GA15-F1
#
_cell.length_a   1.000
_cell.length_b   1.000
_cell.length_c   1.000
_cell.angle_alpha   90.00
_cell.angle_beta   90.00
_cell.angle_gamma   90.00
#
_symmetry.space_group_name_H-M   'P 1'
#
loop_
_entity.id
_entity.type
_entity.pdbx_description
1 polymer ?
#
loop_
_entity_poly.entity_id
_entity_poly.type
_entity_poly.pdbx_seq_one_letter_code
_entity_poly.pdbx_strand_id
1 'polypeptide(L)'
;MTTAFEVTYQGRAKSLTEWAKGKSIREIPGIGSHERINFRDLVNTTAGICLGTKFQDQAPEYPFFSVLITGANRAQAAQDALRAIAGQNRTKQATAVLDALELLDGERLDPYRSKYAKHILGVTKKKGHGQVVNRSELIQEVLGVEYLAPQSLRLEPEWAVVVLAALVYAGEVVLSIPGKKFDATGLAQLAGTGIDELAQFKHIERPKDWNLPALKALFELLGLTPGMAQLVTQGKDEPVQELQAKVSKYVEEIVRTQQALKDGLHFWGQRLFDDSVLSTHHSALERLKGFLESLQAFNSTGKLKNFRYDASEVTAHRDGLNSLAEIKSLEELVVDLGSTASYLSTAEAVLPTGHEWIDKMKTARDEVLAQIGDPAKRSAAAFRQQTQRKLGDLKKAYLLAYLSMHAKARLGVNEDKRKAQLMGDERLKDLQKLSTIDLMPRQHLSDFQNRLAGLKSCFALTEQELEASPVCPHCGFRPAAESRTEVKGLRDELGSVPSAQSSVLINAAAVLDQLDEQLDKMIAEWTSALISNLEDPTTKGNLSLLKPEPRKLVDGFIKKRTLLDDLDQDFIHALQEVLSGLTKVSVKIADLRDALLAGGSPATPAEMRKRFEEYLDGLTKGKEPGKVRIVLE
;
A
#
# COMPACT_ATOMS: atom_id res chain seq x y z
N MET A 1 -23.99 62.25 52.08
CA MET A 1 -22.60 61.73 52.23
C MET A 1 -21.58 62.62 51.52
N THR A 2 -21.79 63.02 50.27
CA THR A 2 -20.83 63.83 49.47
C THR A 2 -20.50 65.23 50.01
N THR A 3 -21.35 65.80 50.85
CA THR A 3 -21.19 67.11 51.52
C THR A 3 -20.89 67.01 53.01
N ALA A 4 -20.87 65.80 53.58
CA ALA A 4 -20.69 65.58 55.01
C ALA A 4 -19.22 65.43 55.42
N PHE A 5 -18.32 65.32 54.45
CA PHE A 5 -16.88 65.12 54.65
C PHE A 5 -16.10 66.12 53.80
N GLU A 6 -15.05 66.69 54.40
CA GLU A 6 -14.08 67.54 53.72
C GLU A 6 -12.74 66.80 53.61
N VAL A 7 -12.06 66.97 52.48
CA VAL A 7 -10.71 66.45 52.25
C VAL A 7 -9.76 67.63 52.21
N THR A 8 -8.73 67.59 53.05
CA THR A 8 -7.66 68.58 53.08
C THR A 8 -6.43 68.07 52.34
N TYR A 9 -5.99 68.81 51.33
CA TYR A 9 -4.75 68.53 50.60
C TYR A 9 -3.98 69.83 50.34
N GLN A 10 -2.69 69.84 50.67
CA GLN A 10 -1.81 71.02 50.58
C GLN A 10 -2.41 72.28 51.24
N GLY A 11 -3.00 72.13 52.42
CA GLY A 11 -3.59 73.23 53.19
C GLY A 11 -4.93 73.76 52.67
N ARG A 12 -5.53 73.15 51.64
CA ARG A 12 -6.86 73.49 51.15
C ARG A 12 -7.86 72.39 51.50
N ALA A 13 -8.91 72.75 52.24
CA ALA A 13 -10.06 71.90 52.52
C ALA A 13 -11.15 72.15 51.48
N LYS A 14 -11.67 71.09 50.86
CA LYS A 14 -12.84 71.14 49.96
C LYS A 14 -13.71 69.91 50.17
N SER A 15 -14.98 70.01 49.82
CA SER A 15 -15.87 68.84 49.77
C SER A 15 -15.41 67.82 48.71
N LEU A 16 -15.79 66.54 48.88
CA LEU A 16 -15.46 65.46 47.93
C LEU A 16 -15.87 65.80 46.49
N THR A 17 -17.04 66.43 46.31
CA THR A 17 -17.57 66.86 45.01
C THR A 17 -16.81 68.03 44.39
N GLU A 18 -16.26 68.93 45.22
CA GLU A 18 -15.49 70.08 44.72
C GLU A 18 -14.11 69.72 44.24
N TRP A 19 -13.47 68.72 44.87
CA TRP A 19 -12.21 68.17 44.39
C TRP A 19 -12.34 67.54 43.01
N ALA A 20 -13.52 67.03 42.67
CA ALA A 20 -13.77 66.38 41.40
C ALA A 20 -14.46 67.26 40.34
N LYS A 21 -14.66 68.56 40.59
CA LYS A 21 -15.17 69.50 39.58
C LYS A 21 -14.28 69.49 38.33
N GLY A 22 -14.88 69.22 37.17
CA GLY A 22 -14.17 69.15 35.88
C GLY A 22 -13.48 67.81 35.57
N LYS A 23 -13.61 66.80 36.44
CA LYS A 23 -13.14 65.42 36.20
C LYS A 23 -14.30 64.44 36.34
N SER A 24 -14.33 63.38 35.53
CA SER A 24 -15.40 62.37 35.61
C SER A 24 -15.20 61.47 36.83
N ILE A 25 -15.99 61.71 37.89
CA ILE A 25 -16.01 60.91 39.14
C ILE A 25 -16.34 59.43 38.88
N ARG A 26 -16.99 59.13 37.75
CA ARG A 26 -17.44 57.78 37.39
C ARG A 26 -16.42 57.02 36.54
N GLU A 27 -15.71 57.69 35.66
CA GLU A 27 -14.70 57.07 34.78
C GLU A 27 -13.46 56.63 35.54
N ILE A 28 -13.00 57.43 36.52
CA ILE A 28 -11.79 57.13 37.30
C ILE A 28 -11.85 55.79 38.06
N PRO A 29 -12.97 55.43 38.72
CA PRO A 29 -13.14 54.10 39.33
C PRO A 29 -13.69 53.03 38.38
N GLY A 30 -13.95 53.33 37.10
CA GLY A 30 -14.45 52.37 36.11
C GLY A 30 -15.89 51.90 36.35
N ILE A 31 -16.74 52.75 36.95
CA ILE A 31 -18.11 52.39 37.35
C ILE A 31 -19.07 52.58 36.16
N GLY A 32 -19.92 51.58 35.91
CA GLY A 32 -20.90 51.62 34.83
C GLY A 32 -21.92 52.77 34.99
N SER A 33 -22.51 53.23 33.88
CA SER A 33 -23.49 54.34 33.87
C SER A 33 -24.66 54.18 34.85
N HIS A 34 -24.99 52.93 35.23
CA HIS A 34 -26.11 52.55 36.08
C HIS A 34 -25.72 52.24 37.55
N GLU A 35 -24.44 52.21 37.90
CA GLU A 35 -23.98 51.86 39.25
C GLU A 35 -23.77 53.11 40.13
N ARG A 36 -24.11 53.00 41.42
CA ARG A 36 -23.87 54.06 42.41
C ARG A 36 -22.46 53.88 42.99
N ILE A 37 -21.64 54.94 42.92
CA ILE A 37 -20.33 54.97 43.57
C ILE A 37 -20.48 54.80 45.09
N ASN A 38 -19.76 53.84 45.65
CA ASN A 38 -19.73 53.64 47.10
C ASN A 38 -18.78 54.66 47.75
N PHE A 39 -18.88 54.82 49.08
CA PHE A 39 -18.10 55.84 49.79
C PHE A 39 -16.59 55.62 49.70
N ARG A 40 -16.12 54.36 49.77
CA ARG A 40 -14.70 54.01 49.66
C ARG A 40 -14.14 54.42 48.31
N ASP A 41 -14.84 54.10 47.22
CA ASP A 41 -14.39 54.39 45.87
C ASP A 41 -14.45 55.89 45.56
N LEU A 42 -15.40 56.61 46.16
CA LEU A 42 -15.43 58.08 46.14
C LEU A 42 -14.20 58.68 46.84
N VAL A 43 -13.85 58.21 48.05
CA VAL A 43 -12.66 58.64 48.77
C VAL A 43 -11.38 58.32 47.99
N ASN A 44 -11.25 57.10 47.45
CA ASN A 44 -10.10 56.70 46.64
C ASN A 44 -9.97 57.55 45.37
N THR A 45 -11.09 57.85 44.71
CA THR A 45 -11.12 58.71 43.52
C THR A 45 -10.68 60.13 43.86
N THR A 46 -11.20 60.72 44.94
CA THR A 46 -10.76 62.04 45.41
C THR A 46 -9.29 62.04 45.81
N ALA A 47 -8.81 61.01 46.51
CA ALA A 47 -7.40 60.86 46.86
C ALA A 47 -6.52 60.76 45.61
N GLY A 48 -6.92 59.99 44.60
CA GLY A 48 -6.22 59.90 43.31
C GLY A 48 -6.17 61.24 42.57
N ILE A 49 -7.25 62.03 42.61
CA ILE A 49 -7.27 63.38 42.02
C ILE A 49 -6.30 64.32 42.73
N CYS A 50 -6.26 64.29 44.07
CA CYS A 50 -5.38 65.14 44.87
C CYS A 50 -3.91 64.74 44.73
N LEU A 51 -3.62 63.44 44.87
CA LEU A 51 -2.26 62.90 44.88
C LEU A 51 -1.68 62.71 43.48
N GLY A 52 -2.51 62.69 42.43
CA GLY A 52 -2.09 62.39 41.07
C GLY A 52 -0.97 63.28 40.54
N THR A 53 -1.06 64.61 40.73
CA THR A 53 0.03 65.53 40.33
C THR A 53 1.32 65.21 41.07
N LYS A 54 1.24 64.98 42.39
CA LYS A 54 2.42 64.65 43.20
C LYS A 54 3.02 63.31 42.81
N PHE A 55 2.20 62.34 42.43
CA PHE A 55 2.65 61.05 41.92
C PHE A 55 3.38 61.22 40.59
N GLN A 56 2.80 61.96 39.64
CA GLN A 56 3.41 62.24 38.34
C GLN A 56 4.75 62.98 38.47
N ASP A 57 4.84 63.94 39.40
CA ASP A 57 6.11 64.65 39.67
C ASP A 57 7.19 63.71 40.23
N GLN A 58 6.79 62.71 41.01
CA GLN A 58 7.73 61.76 41.63
C GLN A 58 8.10 60.58 40.73
N ALA A 59 7.21 60.19 39.82
CA ALA A 59 7.37 59.04 38.94
C ALA A 59 6.87 59.40 37.52
N PRO A 60 7.60 60.30 36.81
CA PRO A 60 7.15 60.86 35.54
C PRO A 60 6.94 59.81 34.45
N GLU A 61 7.65 58.69 34.54
CA GLU A 61 7.65 57.63 33.55
C GLU A 61 6.93 56.35 34.03
N TYR A 62 6.13 56.43 35.09
CA TYR A 62 5.41 55.28 35.63
C TYR A 62 4.37 54.75 34.62
N PRO A 63 4.15 53.41 34.54
CA PRO A 63 3.21 52.81 33.60
C PRO A 63 1.77 53.22 33.86
N PHE A 64 1.03 53.50 32.78
CA PHE A 64 -0.40 53.75 32.84
C PHE A 64 -1.16 52.48 32.45
N PHE A 65 -1.87 51.89 33.41
CA PHE A 65 -2.62 50.66 33.20
C PHE A 65 -4.05 50.96 32.75
N SER A 66 -4.53 50.22 31.75
CA SER A 66 -5.93 50.27 31.30
C SER A 66 -6.90 49.53 32.24
N VAL A 67 -6.37 48.88 33.28
CA VAL A 67 -7.12 48.22 34.35
C VAL A 67 -6.68 48.74 35.72
N LEU A 68 -7.57 48.69 36.71
CA LEU A 68 -7.24 49.13 38.06
C LEU A 68 -6.22 48.20 38.72
N ILE A 69 -5.02 48.71 38.95
CA ILE A 69 -3.96 48.07 39.72
C ILE A 69 -3.91 48.69 41.12
N THR A 70 -3.79 47.84 42.13
CA THR A 70 -3.63 48.19 43.54
C THR A 70 -2.54 47.31 44.16
N GLY A 71 -2.03 47.69 45.34
CA GLY A 71 -1.07 46.84 46.06
C GLY A 71 -1.60 45.42 46.34
N ALA A 72 -2.92 45.24 46.45
CA ALA A 72 -3.53 43.94 46.72
C ALA A 72 -3.59 43.00 45.49
N ASN A 73 -3.60 43.54 44.26
CA ASN A 73 -3.72 42.73 43.04
C ASN A 73 -2.46 42.76 42.15
N ARG A 74 -1.45 43.59 42.48
CA ARG A 74 -0.22 43.75 41.71
C ARG A 74 0.53 42.43 41.51
N ALA A 75 0.72 41.65 42.59
CA ALA A 75 1.40 40.36 42.54
C ALA A 75 0.72 39.38 41.55
N GLN A 76 -0.61 39.26 41.62
CA GLN A 76 -1.37 38.41 40.70
C GLN A 76 -1.28 38.93 39.25
N ALA A 77 -1.39 40.24 39.05
CA ALA A 77 -1.30 40.86 37.73
C ALA A 77 0.08 40.63 37.08
N ALA A 78 1.15 40.71 37.86
CA ALA A 78 2.49 40.39 37.42
C ALA A 78 2.62 38.90 37.06
N GLN A 79 2.10 38.00 37.89
CA GLN A 79 2.12 36.56 37.60
C GLN A 79 1.37 36.22 36.29
N ASP A 80 0.23 36.86 36.05
CA ASP A 80 -0.55 36.69 34.81
C ASP A 80 0.25 37.18 33.60
N ALA A 81 0.97 38.29 33.72
CA ALA A 81 1.88 38.78 32.67
C ALA A 81 3.04 37.80 32.40
N LEU A 82 3.61 37.16 33.43
CA LEU A 82 4.66 36.14 33.26
C LEU A 82 4.15 34.92 32.47
N ARG A 83 2.93 34.46 32.78
CA ARG A 83 2.27 33.35 32.05
C ARG A 83 2.06 33.70 30.58
N ALA A 84 1.63 34.94 30.32
CA ALA A 84 1.49 35.46 28.95
C ALA A 84 2.82 35.48 28.18
N ILE A 85 3.92 35.91 28.82
CA ILE A 85 5.26 35.89 28.22
C ILE A 85 5.73 34.46 27.90
N ALA A 86 5.39 33.49 28.74
CA ALA A 86 5.70 32.07 28.52
C ALA A 86 4.81 31.39 27.45
N GLY A 87 3.90 32.13 26.81
CA GLY A 87 3.07 31.64 25.70
C GLY A 87 1.69 31.12 26.10
N GLN A 88 1.23 31.34 27.34
CA GLN A 88 -0.16 31.09 27.71
C GLN A 88 -1.10 32.17 27.14
N ASN A 89 -2.40 31.85 27.03
CA ASN A 89 -3.41 32.80 26.57
C ASN A 89 -3.39 34.08 27.40
N ARG A 90 -3.31 35.23 26.73
CA ARG A 90 -3.26 36.54 27.37
C ARG A 90 -4.62 36.89 27.97
N THR A 91 -4.68 37.04 29.29
CA THR A 91 -5.86 37.59 29.97
C THR A 91 -5.93 39.10 29.74
N LYS A 92 -7.10 39.71 29.94
CA LYS A 92 -7.24 41.19 29.87
C LYS A 92 -6.27 41.91 30.80
N GLN A 93 -6.03 41.34 31.99
CA GLN A 93 -5.09 41.89 32.96
C GLN A 93 -3.64 41.74 32.49
N ALA A 94 -3.24 40.57 31.96
CA ALA A 94 -1.91 40.37 31.40
C ALA A 94 -1.62 41.33 30.24
N THR A 95 -2.57 41.49 29.30
CA THR A 95 -2.44 42.43 28.18
C THR A 95 -2.29 43.86 28.69
N ALA A 96 -3.11 44.29 29.66
CA ALA A 96 -3.03 45.63 30.23
C ALA A 96 -1.67 45.91 30.91
N VAL A 97 -1.08 44.92 31.57
CA VAL A 97 0.24 45.03 32.20
C VAL A 97 1.35 45.10 31.13
N LEU A 98 1.33 44.19 30.16
CA LEU A 98 2.37 44.14 29.11
C LEU A 98 2.35 45.38 28.22
N ASP A 99 1.16 45.90 27.91
CA ASP A 99 0.98 47.15 27.15
C ASP A 99 1.46 48.38 27.94
N ALA A 100 1.07 48.49 29.21
CA ALA A 100 1.51 49.60 30.08
C ALA A 100 3.03 49.63 30.30
N LEU A 101 3.67 48.45 30.27
CA LEU A 101 5.12 48.29 30.32
C LEU A 101 5.79 48.42 28.94
N GLU A 102 5.04 48.78 27.89
CA GLU A 102 5.52 48.97 26.52
C GLU A 102 6.24 47.73 25.94
N LEU A 103 5.82 46.53 26.34
CA LEU A 103 6.42 45.25 25.95
C LEU A 103 5.75 44.60 24.72
N LEU A 104 4.72 45.24 24.16
CA LEU A 104 3.95 44.72 23.02
C LEU A 104 4.12 45.61 21.77
N ASP A 105 4.23 44.97 20.61
CA ASP A 105 3.99 45.56 19.29
C ASP A 105 2.78 44.88 18.65
N GLY A 106 1.62 45.49 18.80
CA GLY A 106 0.34 44.83 18.52
C GLY A 106 0.21 43.57 19.38
N GLU A 107 0.18 42.40 18.73
CA GLU A 107 0.12 41.11 19.43
C GLU A 107 1.50 40.47 19.69
N ARG A 108 2.61 41.01 19.16
CA ARG A 108 3.94 40.44 19.34
C ARG A 108 4.60 41.00 20.61
N LEU A 109 5.31 40.16 21.37
CA LEU A 109 6.16 40.62 22.47
C LEU A 109 7.45 41.24 21.88
N ASP A 110 7.70 42.51 22.18
CA ASP A 110 8.90 43.25 21.77
C ASP A 110 9.47 44.07 22.94
N PRO A 111 10.40 43.47 23.71
CA PRO A 111 11.05 44.15 24.83
C PRO A 111 11.91 45.35 24.41
N TYR A 112 12.35 45.45 23.15
CA TYR A 112 13.26 46.51 22.73
C TYR A 112 12.58 47.86 22.56
N ARG A 113 11.25 47.91 22.56
CA ARG A 113 10.48 49.16 22.54
C ARG A 113 10.37 49.77 23.93
N SER A 114 10.18 48.91 24.94
CA SER A 114 9.98 49.29 26.33
C SER A 114 11.10 50.15 26.89
N LYS A 115 10.75 51.36 27.34
CA LYS A 115 11.68 52.23 28.07
C LYS A 115 12.22 51.58 29.34
N TYR A 116 11.41 50.75 30.01
CA TYR A 116 11.81 50.02 31.22
C TYR A 116 12.84 48.94 30.89
N ALA A 117 12.63 48.17 29.83
CA ALA A 117 13.60 47.18 29.36
C ALA A 117 14.90 47.84 28.90
N LYS A 118 14.82 48.96 28.16
CA LYS A 118 15.99 49.76 27.75
C LYS A 118 16.81 50.24 28.95
N HIS A 119 16.15 50.64 30.04
CA HIS A 119 16.84 51.03 31.26
C HIS A 119 17.66 49.86 31.85
N ILE A 120 17.04 48.69 32.03
CA ILE A 120 17.71 47.48 32.54
C ILE A 120 18.86 47.06 31.61
N LEU A 121 18.64 47.08 30.29
CA LEU A 121 19.69 46.80 29.31
C LEU A 121 20.82 47.82 29.38
N GLY A 122 20.52 49.10 29.62
CA GLY A 122 21.51 50.16 29.82
C GLY A 122 22.40 49.90 31.05
N VAL A 123 21.82 49.44 32.15
CA VAL A 123 22.58 49.02 33.36
C VAL A 123 23.44 47.79 33.05
N THR A 124 22.86 46.79 32.39
CA THR A 124 23.56 45.55 32.01
C THR A 124 24.69 45.80 31.00
N LYS A 125 24.53 46.79 30.12
CA LYS A 125 25.54 47.20 29.12
C LYS A 125 26.80 47.81 29.74
N LYS A 126 26.69 48.44 30.91
CA LYS A 126 27.82 49.03 31.63
C LYS A 126 28.72 47.99 32.31
N LYS A 127 28.26 46.75 32.46
CA LYS A 127 29.04 45.64 33.02
C LYS A 127 29.94 44.99 31.96
N GLY A 128 31.12 44.51 32.36
CA GLY A 128 32.01 43.73 31.51
C GLY A 128 31.48 42.32 31.23
N HIS A 129 32.09 41.61 30.27
CA HIS A 129 31.76 40.20 30.03
C HIS A 129 32.01 39.36 31.29
N GLY A 130 31.07 38.46 31.61
CA GLY A 130 31.13 37.61 32.82
C GLY A 130 30.77 38.32 34.13
N GLN A 131 30.47 39.62 34.11
CA GLN A 131 29.99 40.34 35.29
C GLN A 131 28.46 40.29 35.38
N VAL A 132 27.97 40.21 36.62
CA VAL A 132 26.53 40.19 36.93
C VAL A 132 26.08 41.57 37.42
N VAL A 133 24.80 41.90 37.20
CA VAL A 133 24.13 43.06 37.82
C VAL A 133 23.36 42.54 39.03
N ASN A 134 23.79 42.91 40.24
CA ASN A 134 23.11 42.47 41.46
C ASN A 134 21.75 43.17 41.62
N ARG A 135 20.84 42.55 42.37
CA ARG A 135 19.52 43.15 42.66
C ARG A 135 19.62 44.56 43.22
N SER A 136 20.54 44.81 44.15
CA SER A 136 20.76 46.13 44.76
C SER A 136 21.19 47.22 43.76
N GLU A 137 21.64 46.84 42.57
CA GLU A 137 22.00 47.80 41.51
C GLU A 137 20.80 48.21 40.66
N LEU A 138 19.75 47.37 40.63
CA LEU A 138 18.50 47.66 39.92
C LEU A 138 17.45 48.21 40.89
N ILE A 139 17.25 47.54 42.01
CA ILE A 139 16.24 47.84 43.02
C ILE A 139 16.89 48.63 44.16
N GLN A 140 16.34 49.81 44.45
CA GLN A 140 16.78 50.72 45.50
C GLN A 140 15.63 51.00 46.46
N GLU A 141 15.95 51.12 47.75
CA GLU A 141 14.97 51.43 48.79
C GLU A 141 14.84 52.94 48.99
N VAL A 142 13.60 53.44 49.01
CA VAL A 142 13.25 54.82 49.32
C VAL A 142 12.19 54.82 50.41
N LEU A 143 12.56 55.27 51.61
CA LEU A 143 11.66 55.35 52.78
C LEU A 143 10.95 54.01 53.10
N GLY A 144 11.67 52.90 53.05
CA GLY A 144 11.12 51.57 53.35
C GLY A 144 10.39 50.89 52.19
N VAL A 145 10.39 51.47 50.99
CA VAL A 145 9.75 50.87 49.80
C VAL A 145 10.77 50.74 48.66
N GLU A 146 10.78 49.58 48.03
CA GLU A 146 11.73 49.21 46.99
C GLU A 146 11.25 49.58 45.58
N TYR A 147 12.14 50.16 44.77
CA TYR A 147 11.83 50.56 43.40
C TYR A 147 13.01 50.35 42.44
N LEU A 148 12.71 49.98 41.20
CA LEU A 148 13.59 50.14 40.05
C LEU A 148 13.56 51.61 39.60
N ALA A 149 14.76 52.20 39.45
CA ALA A 149 14.94 53.60 39.02
C ALA A 149 14.02 54.58 39.78
N PRO A 150 14.22 54.75 41.11
CA PRO A 150 13.30 55.50 41.98
C PRO A 150 13.09 56.97 41.59
N GLN A 151 14.01 57.54 40.81
CA GLN A 151 13.98 58.94 40.38
C GLN A 151 13.17 59.17 39.08
N SER A 152 12.74 58.11 38.39
CA SER A 152 12.04 58.24 37.11
C SER A 152 10.93 57.20 36.91
N LEU A 153 11.31 55.93 36.76
CA LEU A 153 10.38 54.84 36.45
C LEU A 153 9.58 54.41 37.69
N ARG A 154 10.27 54.37 38.84
CA ARG A 154 9.73 54.01 40.15
C ARG A 154 8.89 52.73 40.13
N LEU A 155 9.34 51.73 39.37
CA LEU A 155 8.66 50.45 39.24
C LEU A 155 8.88 49.58 40.47
N GLU A 156 7.83 48.97 40.98
CA GLU A 156 7.94 48.00 42.08
C GLU A 156 8.62 46.70 41.61
N PRO A 157 9.19 45.89 42.53
CA PRO A 157 9.95 44.69 42.19
C PRO A 157 9.18 43.70 41.29
N GLU A 158 7.86 43.58 41.47
CA GLU A 158 7.01 42.71 40.67
C GLU A 158 6.97 43.16 39.21
N TRP A 159 6.90 44.46 38.94
CA TRP A 159 6.98 45.02 37.59
C TRP A 159 8.36 44.88 36.98
N ALA A 160 9.41 45.09 37.78
CA ALA A 160 10.77 44.84 37.34
C ALA A 160 10.94 43.38 36.88
N VAL A 161 10.37 42.41 37.61
CA VAL A 161 10.39 40.99 37.22
C VAL A 161 9.67 40.73 35.91
N VAL A 162 8.51 41.37 35.63
CA VAL A 162 7.82 41.22 34.34
C VAL A 162 8.70 41.70 33.19
N VAL A 163 9.37 42.85 33.34
CA VAL A 163 10.31 43.37 32.35
C VAL A 163 11.51 42.44 32.18
N LEU A 164 12.05 41.91 33.29
CA LEU A 164 13.13 40.93 33.26
C LEU A 164 12.73 39.64 32.55
N ALA A 165 11.53 39.12 32.79
CA ALA A 165 11.02 37.94 32.10
C ALA A 165 10.88 38.16 30.59
N ALA A 166 10.47 39.36 30.17
CA ALA A 166 10.42 39.72 28.76
C ALA A 166 11.84 39.79 28.14
N LEU A 167 12.83 40.28 28.89
CA LEU A 167 14.24 40.25 28.47
C LEU A 167 14.83 38.84 28.45
N VAL A 168 14.43 37.96 29.39
CA VAL A 168 14.78 36.54 29.37
C VAL A 168 14.19 35.88 28.12
N TYR A 169 12.94 36.20 27.78
CA TYR A 169 12.29 35.72 26.56
C TYR A 169 13.06 36.11 25.29
N ALA A 170 13.52 37.36 25.21
CA ALA A 170 14.35 37.84 24.11
C ALA A 170 15.78 37.28 24.11
N GLY A 171 16.19 36.54 25.15
CA GLY A 171 17.55 36.04 25.29
C GLY A 171 18.57 37.16 25.52
N GLU A 172 18.17 38.23 26.20
CA GLU A 172 19.01 39.38 26.52
C GLU A 172 19.62 39.32 27.92
N VAL A 173 18.95 38.64 28.86
CA VAL A 173 19.41 38.43 30.23
C VAL A 173 19.11 37.01 30.68
N VAL A 174 19.89 36.52 31.63
CA VAL A 174 19.58 35.33 32.43
C VAL A 174 19.25 35.79 33.84
N LEU A 175 18.07 35.40 34.33
CA LEU A 175 17.61 35.75 35.68
C LEU A 175 18.03 34.67 36.67
N SER A 176 18.67 35.07 37.76
CA SER A 176 19.19 34.14 38.78
C SER A 176 18.51 34.40 40.12
N ILE A 177 17.91 33.37 40.70
CA ILE A 177 17.33 33.37 42.05
C ILE A 177 18.08 32.33 42.93
N PRO A 178 17.86 32.27 44.25
CA PRO A 178 18.47 31.22 45.07
C PRO A 178 18.17 29.80 44.54
N GLY A 179 19.20 29.11 44.03
CA GLY A 179 19.11 27.72 43.58
C GLY A 179 18.60 27.49 42.16
N LYS A 180 18.17 28.53 41.42
CA LYS A 180 17.68 28.41 40.04
C LYS A 180 18.15 29.55 39.15
N LYS A 181 18.31 29.26 37.86
CA LYS A 181 18.57 30.24 36.80
C LYS A 181 17.53 30.05 35.69
N PHE A 182 17.12 31.15 35.08
CA PHE A 182 16.15 31.16 34.00
C PHE A 182 16.73 31.90 32.78
N ASP A 183 16.87 31.17 31.69
CA ASP A 183 17.17 31.70 30.36
C ASP A 183 15.94 31.57 29.44
N ALA A 184 16.10 31.89 28.15
CA ALA A 184 14.99 31.83 27.18
C ALA A 184 14.37 30.43 27.03
N THR A 185 15.10 29.35 27.38
CA THR A 185 14.60 27.97 27.35
C THR A 185 13.82 27.62 28.62
N GLY A 186 14.14 28.26 29.75
CA GLY A 186 13.50 28.09 31.05
C GLY A 186 12.25 28.93 31.29
N LEU A 187 11.66 29.57 30.27
CA LEU A 187 10.52 30.49 30.43
C LEU A 187 9.29 29.88 31.11
N ALA A 188 8.95 28.64 30.77
CA ALA A 188 7.81 27.96 31.39
C ALA A 188 8.02 27.75 32.90
N GLN A 189 9.27 27.45 33.30
CA GLN A 189 9.63 27.30 34.71
C GLN A 189 9.67 28.66 35.43
N LEU A 190 10.13 29.72 34.75
CA LEU A 190 10.09 31.09 35.27
C LEU A 190 8.63 31.49 35.56
N ALA A 191 7.73 31.31 34.59
CA ALA A 191 6.32 31.68 34.75
C ALA A 191 5.55 30.82 35.78
N GLY A 192 6.06 29.62 36.09
CA GLY A 192 5.55 28.76 37.17
C GLY A 192 6.09 29.10 38.56
N THR A 193 7.12 29.96 38.67
CA THR A 193 7.70 30.40 39.94
C THR A 193 6.90 31.59 40.49
N GLY A 194 6.67 31.64 41.81
CA GLY A 194 5.87 32.69 42.43
C GLY A 194 6.54 34.06 42.34
N ILE A 195 5.75 35.10 42.06
CA ILE A 195 6.27 36.46 41.89
C ILE A 195 7.06 36.98 43.11
N ASP A 196 6.66 36.60 44.33
CA ASP A 196 7.36 36.99 45.56
C ASP A 196 8.78 36.38 45.63
N GLU A 197 8.96 35.15 45.15
CA GLU A 197 10.28 34.49 45.04
C GLU A 197 11.11 35.16 43.94
N LEU A 198 10.51 35.49 42.80
CA LEU A 198 11.19 36.14 41.69
C LEU A 198 11.58 37.59 42.01
N ALA A 199 10.78 38.33 42.78
CA ALA A 199 11.07 39.69 43.24
C ALA A 199 12.32 39.75 44.14
N GLN A 200 12.71 38.62 44.73
CA GLN A 200 13.90 38.42 45.55
C GLN A 200 15.09 37.83 44.74
N PHE A 201 15.14 38.08 43.43
CA PHE A 201 16.23 37.63 42.57
C PHE A 201 17.61 38.07 43.09
N LYS A 202 18.65 37.28 42.83
CA LYS A 202 20.03 37.61 43.26
C LYS A 202 20.68 38.61 42.32
N HIS A 203 20.67 38.27 41.04
CA HIS A 203 21.32 39.05 39.99
C HIS A 203 20.73 38.69 38.63
N ILE A 204 21.04 39.52 37.64
CA ILE A 204 20.92 39.21 36.23
C ILE A 204 22.30 39.15 35.61
N GLU A 205 22.48 38.30 34.61
CA GLU A 205 23.73 38.18 33.87
C GLU A 205 23.47 38.21 32.36
N ARG A 206 24.49 38.56 31.58
CA ARG A 206 24.36 38.46 30.12
C ARG A 206 24.34 36.99 29.71
N PRO A 207 23.46 36.60 28.78
CA PRO A 207 23.49 35.26 28.19
C PRO A 207 24.81 35.05 27.46
N LYS A 208 25.16 33.78 27.27
CA LYS A 208 26.39 33.38 26.58
C LYS A 208 26.44 33.99 25.17
N ASP A 209 27.66 34.24 24.69
CA ASP A 209 27.86 34.62 23.29
C ASP A 209 27.37 33.51 22.36
N TRP A 210 26.93 33.90 21.16
CA TRP A 210 26.44 32.98 20.16
C TRP A 210 27.47 31.89 19.85
N ASN A 211 27.07 30.62 19.94
CA ASN A 211 27.87 29.51 19.43
C ASN A 211 27.74 29.42 17.90
N LEU A 212 28.28 30.44 17.22
CA LEU A 212 28.26 30.55 15.76
C LEU A 212 28.84 29.32 15.05
N PRO A 213 29.96 28.71 15.51
CA PRO A 213 30.48 27.48 14.90
C PRO A 213 29.45 26.34 14.91
N ALA A 214 28.80 26.10 16.04
CA ALA A 214 27.84 25.00 16.16
C ALA A 214 26.53 25.28 15.40
N LEU A 215 26.07 26.53 15.37
CA LEU A 215 24.93 26.93 14.54
C LEU A 215 25.23 26.73 13.05
N LYS A 216 26.41 27.13 12.56
CA LYS A 216 26.80 26.88 11.16
C LYS A 216 26.79 25.39 10.83
N ALA A 217 27.36 24.56 11.71
CA ALA A 217 27.34 23.10 11.57
C ALA A 217 25.91 22.54 11.55
N LEU A 218 25.00 23.08 12.36
CA LEU A 218 23.61 22.64 12.42
C LEU A 218 22.85 22.94 11.13
N PHE A 219 22.95 24.17 10.62
CA PHE A 219 22.33 24.53 9.35
C PHE A 219 22.88 23.66 8.22
N GLU A 220 24.20 23.46 8.16
CA GLU A 220 24.83 22.60 7.15
C GLU A 220 24.38 21.14 7.25
N LEU A 221 24.28 20.58 8.47
CA LEU A 221 23.83 19.21 8.70
C LEU A 221 22.44 18.96 8.11
N LEU A 222 21.53 19.93 8.24
CA LEU A 222 20.16 19.84 7.74
C LEU A 222 20.01 20.27 6.26
N GLY A 223 21.13 20.50 5.57
CA GLY A 223 21.17 20.92 4.17
C GLY A 223 20.67 22.36 3.95
N LEU A 224 20.82 23.22 4.97
CA LEU A 224 20.55 24.65 4.90
C LEU A 224 21.87 25.42 4.76
N THR A 225 21.81 26.67 4.30
CA THR A 225 23.02 27.47 4.07
C THR A 225 23.64 27.91 5.40
N PRO A 226 24.96 27.74 5.63
CA PRO A 226 25.60 28.17 6.89
C PRO A 226 25.49 29.68 7.16
N GLY A 227 25.27 30.50 6.12
CA GLY A 227 25.03 31.93 6.23
C GLY A 227 23.78 32.29 7.05
N MET A 228 22.79 31.39 7.13
CA MET A 228 21.60 31.55 7.96
C MET A 228 21.92 31.69 9.44
N ALA A 229 23.00 31.06 9.93
CA ALA A 229 23.46 31.24 11.31
C ALA A 229 23.77 32.72 11.64
N GLN A 230 24.30 33.47 10.66
CA GLN A 230 24.57 34.90 10.83
C GLN A 230 23.29 35.75 10.82
N LEU A 231 22.26 35.31 10.09
CA LEU A 231 20.96 35.98 10.07
C LEU A 231 20.23 35.82 11.41
N VAL A 232 20.36 34.65 12.05
CA VAL A 232 19.84 34.42 13.40
C VAL A 232 20.42 35.41 14.41
N THR A 233 21.73 35.69 14.34
CA THR A 233 22.37 36.65 15.26
C THR A 233 21.95 38.11 15.01
N GLN A 234 21.38 38.40 13.83
CA GLN A 234 20.78 39.69 13.48
C GLN A 234 19.29 39.79 13.89
N GLY A 235 18.75 38.77 14.58
CA GLY A 235 17.36 38.76 15.05
C GLY A 235 16.33 38.41 13.99
N LYS A 236 16.74 37.83 12.85
CA LYS A 236 15.83 37.38 11.80
C LYS A 236 15.19 36.03 12.16
N ASP A 237 13.87 35.96 12.03
CA ASP A 237 13.08 34.79 12.43
C ASP A 237 13.02 33.71 11.32
N GLU A 238 13.20 34.08 10.04
CA GLU A 238 13.08 33.17 8.89
C GLU A 238 14.04 31.95 8.96
N PRO A 239 15.33 32.12 9.30
CA PRO A 239 16.25 30.99 9.50
C PRO A 239 15.77 29.98 10.53
N VAL A 240 15.09 30.45 11.57
CA VAL A 240 14.59 29.60 12.66
C VAL A 240 13.40 28.79 12.17
N GLN A 241 12.51 29.41 11.38
CA GLN A 241 11.37 28.72 10.77
C GLN A 241 11.82 27.64 9.79
N GLU A 242 12.81 27.93 8.93
CA GLU A 242 13.36 26.94 8.00
C GLU A 242 14.04 25.77 8.72
N LEU A 243 14.79 26.07 9.80
CA LEU A 243 15.38 25.05 10.66
C LEU A 243 14.30 24.11 11.22
N GLN A 244 13.25 24.68 11.83
CA GLN A 244 12.17 23.90 12.44
C GLN A 244 11.38 23.08 11.40
N ALA A 245 11.19 23.62 10.20
CA ALA A 245 10.56 22.89 9.09
C ALA A 245 11.40 21.69 8.65
N LYS A 246 12.73 21.86 8.52
CA LYS A 246 13.66 20.75 8.20
C LYS A 246 13.69 19.70 9.30
N VAL A 247 13.76 20.12 10.56
CA VAL A 247 13.72 19.21 11.72
C VAL A 247 12.45 18.36 11.69
N SER A 248 11.29 18.99 11.52
CA SER A 248 10.00 18.29 11.48
C SER A 248 9.93 17.27 10.33
N LYS A 249 10.39 17.67 9.14
CA LYS A 249 10.46 16.79 7.97
C LYS A 249 11.35 15.57 8.23
N TYR A 250 12.55 15.76 8.76
CA TYR A 250 13.46 14.64 9.03
C TYR A 250 12.91 13.71 10.13
N VAL A 251 12.28 14.23 11.18
CA VAL A 251 11.65 13.40 12.21
C VAL A 251 10.55 12.52 11.61
N GLU A 252 9.68 13.08 10.76
CA GLU A 252 8.64 12.30 10.08
C GLU A 252 9.24 11.22 9.17
N GLU A 253 10.26 11.57 8.39
CA GLU A 253 10.94 10.62 7.51
C GLU A 253 11.60 9.48 8.29
N ILE A 254 12.27 9.77 9.41
CA ILE A 254 12.91 8.75 10.25
C ILE A 254 11.86 7.79 10.80
N VAL A 255 10.74 8.30 11.33
CA VAL A 255 9.67 7.46 11.88
C VAL A 255 9.08 6.53 10.82
N ARG A 256 8.84 7.04 9.60
CA ARG A 256 8.36 6.21 8.48
C ARG A 256 9.36 5.12 8.11
N THR A 257 10.65 5.47 7.95
CA THR A 257 11.70 4.50 7.61
C THR A 257 11.92 3.47 8.71
N GLN A 258 11.88 3.86 9.98
CA GLN A 258 11.96 2.92 11.10
C GLN A 258 10.80 1.92 11.12
N GLN A 259 9.59 2.35 10.75
CA GLN A 259 8.44 1.46 10.65
C GLN A 259 8.59 0.48 9.47
N ALA A 260 9.03 0.95 8.30
CA ALA A 260 9.30 0.10 7.15
C ALA A 260 10.40 -0.94 7.42
N LEU A 261 11.43 -0.57 8.18
CA LEU A 261 12.50 -1.49 8.59
C LEU A 261 12.03 -2.61 9.53
N LYS A 262 10.97 -2.40 10.34
CA LYS A 262 10.44 -3.46 11.21
C LYS A 262 9.86 -4.64 10.42
N ASP A 263 9.24 -4.35 9.28
CA ASP A 263 8.69 -5.38 8.39
C ASP A 263 9.80 -6.12 7.62
N GLY A 264 11.02 -5.55 7.64
CA GLY A 264 12.21 -6.08 6.99
C GLY A 264 12.20 -5.80 5.49
N LEU A 265 13.34 -5.38 4.95
CA LEU A 265 13.47 -5.14 3.52
C LEU A 265 13.86 -6.43 2.80
N HIS A 266 12.97 -6.92 1.95
CA HIS A 266 13.11 -8.20 1.25
C HIS A 266 13.13 -8.00 -0.27
N PHE A 267 13.95 -8.78 -0.97
CA PHE A 267 13.97 -8.86 -2.42
C PHE A 267 14.13 -10.32 -2.85
N TRP A 268 13.24 -10.81 -3.74
CA TRP A 268 13.12 -12.23 -4.09
C TRP A 268 13.14 -13.19 -2.87
N GLY A 269 12.45 -12.81 -1.79
CA GLY A 269 12.34 -13.62 -0.57
C GLY A 269 13.61 -13.65 0.29
N GLN A 270 14.69 -12.96 -0.10
CA GLN A 270 15.89 -12.80 0.72
C GLN A 270 15.88 -11.45 1.45
N ARG A 271 16.35 -11.46 2.71
CA ARG A 271 16.56 -10.23 3.49
C ARG A 271 17.79 -9.49 2.97
N LEU A 272 17.66 -8.20 2.71
CA LEU A 272 18.75 -7.36 2.20
C LEU A 272 19.71 -6.85 3.27
N PHE A 273 19.26 -6.85 4.53
CA PHE A 273 20.09 -6.54 5.66
C PHE A 273 20.15 -7.74 6.61
N ASP A 274 21.33 -8.01 7.13
CA ASP A 274 21.47 -8.89 8.29
C ASP A 274 21.08 -8.16 9.58
N ASP A 275 20.87 -8.93 10.66
CA ASP A 275 20.41 -8.41 11.94
C ASP A 275 21.40 -7.40 12.56
N SER A 276 22.71 -7.53 12.28
CA SER A 276 23.74 -6.65 12.83
C SER A 276 23.72 -5.27 12.17
N VAL A 277 23.54 -5.23 10.85
CA VAL A 277 23.43 -4.01 10.06
C VAL A 277 22.10 -3.31 10.36
N LEU A 278 20.99 -4.06 10.50
CA LEU A 278 19.70 -3.51 10.94
C LEU A 278 19.80 -2.84 12.31
N SER A 279 20.42 -3.50 13.29
CA SER A 279 20.62 -2.94 14.63
C SER A 279 21.45 -1.66 14.60
N THR A 280 22.47 -1.62 13.74
CA THR A 280 23.34 -0.45 13.55
C THR A 280 22.56 0.73 12.99
N HIS A 281 21.81 0.52 11.90
CA HIS A 281 20.95 1.55 11.31
C HIS A 281 19.87 2.02 12.29
N HIS A 282 19.21 1.11 12.99
CA HIS A 282 18.19 1.46 13.98
C HIS A 282 18.76 2.37 15.08
N SER A 283 19.93 2.01 15.62
CA SER A 283 20.63 2.80 16.64
C SER A 283 21.09 4.17 16.12
N ALA A 284 21.51 4.26 14.85
CA ALA A 284 21.87 5.54 14.23
C ALA A 284 20.65 6.45 14.03
N LEU A 285 19.53 5.89 13.57
CA LEU A 285 18.27 6.61 13.37
C LEU A 285 17.66 7.08 14.69
N GLU A 286 17.67 6.27 15.75
CA GLU A 286 17.20 6.67 17.09
C GLU A 286 18.02 7.82 17.67
N ARG A 287 19.36 7.76 17.55
CA ARG A 287 20.24 8.86 17.99
C ARG A 287 19.98 10.15 17.22
N LEU A 288 19.81 10.07 15.89
CA LEU A 288 19.48 11.23 15.07
C LEU A 288 18.11 11.81 15.43
N LYS A 289 17.09 10.96 15.59
CA LYS A 289 15.75 11.37 15.97
C LYS A 289 15.74 12.09 17.32
N GLY A 290 16.38 11.53 18.35
CA GLY A 290 16.45 12.17 19.66
C GLY A 290 17.16 13.53 19.63
N PHE A 291 18.21 13.67 18.82
CA PHE A 291 18.85 14.96 18.59
C PHE A 291 17.90 15.95 17.91
N LEU A 292 17.24 15.57 16.81
CA LEU A 292 16.31 16.43 16.09
C LEU A 292 15.11 16.85 16.96
N GLU A 293 14.55 15.94 17.75
CA GLU A 293 13.48 16.26 18.72
C GLU A 293 13.95 17.27 19.76
N SER A 294 15.20 17.16 20.24
CA SER A 294 15.76 18.17 21.15
C SER A 294 15.88 19.56 20.52
N LEU A 295 15.90 19.66 19.18
CA LEU A 295 15.97 20.93 18.48
C LEU A 295 14.64 21.70 18.45
N GLN A 296 13.51 21.02 18.71
CA GLN A 296 12.17 21.62 18.66
C GLN A 296 11.98 22.73 19.70
N ALA A 297 12.75 22.70 20.81
CA ALA A 297 12.74 23.75 21.82
C ALA A 297 13.30 25.09 21.31
N PHE A 298 14.18 25.07 20.30
CA PHE A 298 14.86 26.26 19.76
C PHE A 298 14.05 26.94 18.64
N ASN A 299 12.83 27.38 18.97
CA ASN A 299 11.86 27.92 18.02
C ASN A 299 11.83 29.46 17.89
N SER A 300 12.81 30.15 18.48
CA SER A 300 13.03 31.58 18.29
C SER A 300 14.52 31.91 18.25
N THR A 301 14.88 33.08 17.73
CA THR A 301 16.27 33.58 17.72
C THR A 301 16.84 33.63 19.14
N GLY A 302 16.09 34.18 20.10
CA GLY A 302 16.49 34.25 21.51
C GLY A 302 16.74 32.87 22.15
N LYS A 303 15.95 31.85 21.80
CA LYS A 303 16.18 30.48 22.28
C LYS A 303 17.40 29.84 21.63
N LEU A 304 17.61 30.03 20.32
CA LEU A 304 18.80 29.55 19.60
C LEU A 304 20.11 30.11 20.16
N LYS A 305 20.09 31.28 20.81
CA LYS A 305 21.27 31.83 21.49
C LYS A 305 21.78 30.92 22.62
N ASN A 306 20.90 30.13 23.22
CA ASN A 306 21.22 29.15 24.25
C ASN A 306 21.48 27.74 23.66
N PHE A 307 21.79 27.64 22.37
CA PHE A 307 22.17 26.39 21.74
C PHE A 307 23.40 25.77 22.43
N ARG A 308 23.16 24.64 23.11
CA ARG A 308 24.11 24.04 24.04
C ARG A 308 25.14 23.11 23.39
N TYR A 309 24.84 22.63 22.18
CA TYR A 309 25.69 21.67 21.49
C TYR A 309 26.88 22.37 20.86
N ASP A 310 28.01 21.67 20.81
CA ASP A 310 29.17 22.09 20.04
C ASP A 310 29.12 21.59 18.58
N ALA A 311 30.03 22.10 17.74
CA ALA A 311 30.04 21.76 16.32
C ALA A 311 30.39 20.28 16.05
N SER A 312 31.14 19.63 16.95
CA SER A 312 31.51 18.22 16.84
C SER A 312 30.34 17.30 17.21
N GLU A 313 29.60 17.63 18.26
CA GLU A 313 28.37 16.94 18.66
C GLU A 313 27.33 16.99 17.52
N VAL A 314 27.17 18.15 16.88
CA VAL A 314 26.26 18.30 15.75
C VAL A 314 26.70 17.46 14.55
N THR A 315 27.98 17.53 14.18
CA THR A 315 28.49 16.80 13.01
C THR A 315 28.50 15.28 13.21
N ALA A 316 28.60 14.79 14.44
CA ALA A 316 28.50 13.36 14.78
C ALA A 316 27.14 12.73 14.37
N HIS A 317 26.10 13.53 14.15
CA HIS A 317 24.80 13.04 13.67
C HIS A 317 24.73 12.83 12.14
N ARG A 318 25.79 13.16 11.39
CA ARG A 318 25.83 12.98 9.92
C ARG A 318 25.72 11.51 9.51
N ASP A 319 26.24 10.59 10.33
CA ASP A 319 26.10 9.14 10.10
C ASP A 319 24.65 8.67 10.13
N GLY A 320 23.81 9.29 10.97
CA GLY A 320 22.37 9.02 11.02
C GLY A 320 21.67 9.45 9.73
N LEU A 321 22.04 10.60 9.16
CA LEU A 321 21.50 11.08 7.89
C LEU A 321 21.96 10.21 6.72
N ASN A 322 23.23 9.79 6.72
CA ASN A 322 23.76 8.86 5.72
C ASN A 322 23.01 7.51 5.78
N SER A 323 22.76 7.00 6.99
CA SER A 323 21.95 5.77 7.19
C SER A 323 20.54 5.94 6.63
N LEU A 324 19.86 7.05 6.95
CA LEU A 324 18.52 7.34 6.42
C LEU A 324 18.50 7.36 4.89
N ALA A 325 19.48 8.02 4.28
CA ALA A 325 19.61 8.10 2.82
C ALA A 325 19.88 6.74 2.17
N GLU A 326 20.74 5.91 2.78
CA GLU A 326 21.04 4.57 2.30
C GLU A 326 19.79 3.67 2.31
N ILE A 327 19.03 3.67 3.41
CA ILE A 327 17.82 2.86 3.53
C ILE A 327 16.79 3.27 2.49
N LYS A 328 16.54 4.58 2.33
CA LYS A 328 15.59 5.09 1.33
C LYS A 328 15.99 4.73 -0.10
N SER A 329 17.28 4.88 -0.43
CA SER A 329 17.80 4.49 -1.74
C SER A 329 17.56 3.00 -2.04
N LEU A 330 17.71 2.15 -1.01
CA LEU A 330 17.48 0.72 -1.13
C LEU A 330 15.98 0.37 -1.21
N GLU A 331 15.12 1.04 -0.44
CA GLU A 331 13.65 0.91 -0.55
C GLU A 331 13.18 1.25 -1.97
N GLU A 332 13.62 2.39 -2.52
CA GLU A 332 13.29 2.79 -3.90
C GLU A 332 13.80 1.77 -4.92
N LEU A 333 15.00 1.23 -4.73
CA LEU A 333 15.56 0.21 -5.61
C LEU A 333 14.74 -1.09 -5.59
N VAL A 334 14.26 -1.52 -4.42
CA VAL A 334 13.38 -2.68 -4.27
C VAL A 334 12.04 -2.45 -4.94
N VAL A 335 11.45 -1.26 -4.78
CA VAL A 335 10.18 -0.90 -5.43
C VAL A 335 10.31 -0.92 -6.96
N ASP A 336 11.37 -0.30 -7.49
CA ASP A 336 11.61 -0.20 -8.93
C ASP A 336 11.82 -1.57 -9.60
N LEU A 337 12.51 -2.49 -8.92
CA LEU A 337 12.83 -3.82 -9.46
C LEU A 337 11.77 -4.87 -9.11
N GLY A 338 11.00 -4.67 -8.04
CA GLY A 338 10.16 -5.68 -7.40
C GLY A 338 9.06 -6.24 -8.30
N SER A 339 8.39 -5.39 -9.09
CA SER A 339 7.32 -5.83 -10.00
C SER A 339 7.84 -6.78 -11.08
N THR A 340 8.97 -6.45 -11.70
CA THR A 340 9.60 -7.28 -12.74
C THR A 340 10.20 -8.55 -12.12
N ALA A 341 10.83 -8.43 -10.96
CA ALA A 341 11.34 -9.56 -10.18
C ALA A 341 10.24 -10.59 -9.87
N SER A 342 9.09 -10.13 -9.35
CA SER A 342 7.94 -11.00 -9.04
C SER A 342 7.34 -11.65 -10.29
N TYR A 343 7.23 -10.89 -11.38
CA TYR A 343 6.79 -11.42 -12.67
C TYR A 343 7.71 -12.57 -13.12
N LEU A 344 9.03 -12.36 -13.08
CA LEU A 344 10.02 -13.34 -13.52
C LEU A 344 10.03 -14.60 -12.65
N SER A 345 9.85 -14.48 -11.33
CA SER A 345 9.70 -15.64 -10.44
C SER A 345 8.47 -16.48 -10.77
N THR A 346 7.36 -15.83 -11.15
CA THR A 346 6.15 -16.56 -11.57
C THR A 346 6.36 -17.22 -12.92
N ALA A 347 6.99 -16.52 -13.88
CA ALA A 347 7.39 -17.05 -15.18
C ALA A 347 8.32 -18.28 -15.09
N GLU A 348 9.26 -18.29 -14.14
CA GLU A 348 10.15 -19.44 -13.86
C GLU A 348 9.37 -20.72 -13.55
N ALA A 349 8.25 -20.61 -12.82
CA ALA A 349 7.40 -21.75 -12.48
C ALA A 349 6.48 -22.22 -13.62
N VAL A 350 6.36 -21.44 -14.71
CA VAL A 350 5.43 -21.71 -15.81
C VAL A 350 6.08 -22.52 -16.94
N LEU A 351 7.39 -22.34 -17.18
CA LEU A 351 8.11 -23.07 -18.22
C LEU A 351 8.56 -24.47 -17.76
N PRO A 352 8.74 -25.44 -18.68
CA PRO A 352 9.16 -26.79 -18.32
C PRO A 352 10.58 -26.80 -17.74
N THR A 353 10.81 -27.70 -16.78
CA THR A 353 12.13 -27.91 -16.19
C THR A 353 13.16 -28.25 -17.26
N GLY A 354 14.26 -27.49 -17.33
CA GLY A 354 15.33 -27.68 -18.32
C GLY A 354 15.25 -26.75 -19.54
N HIS A 355 14.25 -25.85 -19.62
CA HIS A 355 14.23 -24.81 -20.64
C HIS A 355 15.38 -23.81 -20.41
N GLU A 356 16.17 -23.48 -21.44
CA GLU A 356 17.37 -22.63 -21.32
C GLU A 356 17.11 -21.27 -20.65
N TRP A 357 15.93 -20.72 -20.83
CA TRP A 357 15.52 -19.46 -20.19
C TRP A 357 15.52 -19.56 -18.65
N ILE A 358 15.17 -20.70 -18.08
CA ILE A 358 15.15 -20.91 -16.63
C ILE A 358 16.57 -20.78 -16.07
N ASP A 359 17.57 -21.37 -16.74
CA ASP A 359 18.96 -21.28 -16.29
C ASP A 359 19.47 -19.84 -16.39
N LYS A 360 19.17 -19.13 -17.49
CA LYS A 360 19.48 -17.69 -17.63
C LYS A 360 18.83 -16.85 -16.53
N MET A 361 17.57 -17.16 -16.19
CA MET A 361 16.85 -16.47 -15.12
C MET A 361 17.48 -16.74 -13.74
N LYS A 362 17.83 -17.98 -13.42
CA LYS A 362 18.51 -18.33 -12.16
C LYS A 362 19.86 -17.64 -12.02
N THR A 363 20.70 -17.71 -13.06
CA THR A 363 22.00 -17.01 -13.06
C THR A 363 21.81 -15.51 -12.86
N ALA A 364 20.85 -14.89 -13.54
CA ALA A 364 20.59 -13.47 -13.37
C ALA A 364 20.07 -13.13 -11.96
N ARG A 365 19.20 -13.96 -11.40
CA ARG A 365 18.67 -13.82 -10.03
C ARG A 365 19.81 -13.84 -9.01
N ASP A 366 20.67 -14.85 -9.09
CA ASP A 366 21.76 -15.05 -8.14
C ASP A 366 22.80 -13.91 -8.25
N GLU A 367 23.12 -13.48 -9.47
CA GLU A 367 24.01 -12.33 -9.69
C GLU A 367 23.44 -11.02 -9.14
N VAL A 368 22.15 -10.75 -9.35
CA VAL A 368 21.50 -9.53 -8.85
C VAL A 368 21.37 -9.57 -7.34
N LEU A 369 21.04 -10.73 -6.74
CA LEU A 369 21.00 -10.90 -5.28
C LEU A 369 22.38 -10.68 -4.64
N ALA A 370 23.44 -11.20 -5.24
CA ALA A 370 24.80 -10.97 -4.76
C ALA A 370 25.23 -9.49 -4.87
N GLN A 371 24.78 -8.77 -5.90
CA GLN A 371 25.11 -7.36 -6.08
C GLN A 371 24.27 -6.42 -5.20
N ILE A 372 22.97 -6.70 -5.02
CA ILE A 372 22.09 -5.87 -4.18
C ILE A 372 22.37 -6.05 -2.68
N GLY A 373 22.89 -7.22 -2.27
CA GLY A 373 23.35 -7.47 -0.90
C GLY A 373 24.68 -6.80 -0.56
N ASP A 374 25.46 -6.37 -1.54
CA ASP A 374 26.75 -5.69 -1.35
C ASP A 374 26.55 -4.15 -1.40
N PRO A 375 26.78 -3.41 -0.29
CA PRO A 375 26.59 -1.96 -0.23
C PRO A 375 27.37 -1.18 -1.29
N ALA A 376 28.57 -1.63 -1.66
CA ALA A 376 29.39 -0.94 -2.65
C ALA A 376 28.85 -1.12 -4.07
N LYS A 377 28.36 -2.33 -4.38
CA LYS A 377 27.82 -2.64 -5.72
C LYS A 377 26.43 -2.05 -5.92
N ARG A 378 25.54 -2.16 -4.92
CA ARG A 378 24.17 -1.63 -5.01
C ARG A 378 24.12 -0.10 -5.11
N SER A 379 25.12 0.59 -4.56
CA SER A 379 25.25 2.05 -4.59
C SER A 379 25.91 2.57 -5.88
N ALA A 380 26.38 1.69 -6.78
CA ALA A 380 26.99 2.11 -8.04
C ALA A 380 25.94 2.77 -8.95
N ALA A 381 26.27 3.93 -9.52
CA ALA A 381 25.33 4.74 -10.30
C ALA A 381 24.66 3.98 -11.48
N ALA A 382 25.38 3.02 -12.08
CA ALA A 382 24.89 2.22 -13.19
C ALA A 382 24.07 0.99 -12.78
N PHE A 383 24.15 0.55 -11.52
CA PHE A 383 23.59 -0.73 -11.06
C PHE A 383 22.07 -0.81 -11.29
N ARG A 384 21.33 0.25 -10.91
CA ARG A 384 19.87 0.31 -11.05
C ARG A 384 19.46 0.16 -12.52
N GLN A 385 20.03 0.95 -13.42
CA GLN A 385 19.68 0.93 -14.84
C GLN A 385 20.11 -0.37 -15.53
N GLN A 386 21.29 -0.90 -15.21
CA GLN A 386 21.77 -2.17 -15.77
C GLN A 386 20.90 -3.34 -15.33
N THR A 387 20.49 -3.38 -14.06
CA THR A 387 19.61 -4.41 -13.52
C THR A 387 18.22 -4.34 -14.15
N GLN A 388 17.62 -3.14 -14.26
CA GLN A 388 16.34 -2.96 -14.96
C GLN A 388 16.37 -3.47 -16.39
N ARG A 389 17.42 -3.14 -17.15
CA ARG A 389 17.60 -3.65 -18.53
C ARG A 389 17.71 -5.17 -18.55
N LYS A 390 18.55 -5.75 -17.69
CA LYS A 390 18.76 -7.19 -17.59
C LYS A 390 17.46 -7.95 -17.29
N LEU A 391 16.68 -7.47 -16.32
CA LEU A 391 15.38 -8.08 -15.98
C LEU A 391 14.36 -7.87 -17.11
N GLY A 392 14.36 -6.72 -17.76
CA GLY A 392 13.52 -6.44 -18.92
C GLY A 392 13.82 -7.34 -20.12
N ASP A 393 15.10 -7.59 -20.40
CA ASP A 393 15.54 -8.48 -21.49
C ASP A 393 15.17 -9.94 -21.20
N LEU A 394 15.29 -10.39 -19.94
CA LEU A 394 14.79 -11.71 -19.52
C LEU A 394 13.28 -11.81 -19.69
N LYS A 395 12.54 -10.77 -19.32
CA LYS A 395 11.09 -10.72 -19.49
C LYS A 395 10.73 -10.86 -20.97
N LYS A 396 11.35 -10.08 -21.87
CA LYS A 396 11.13 -10.19 -23.32
C LYS A 396 11.46 -11.59 -23.87
N ALA A 397 12.58 -12.17 -23.45
CA ALA A 397 12.94 -13.53 -23.85
C ALA A 397 11.91 -14.57 -23.38
N TYR A 398 11.32 -14.38 -22.20
CA TYR A 398 10.21 -15.21 -21.72
C TYR A 398 8.97 -15.06 -22.60
N LEU A 399 8.56 -13.84 -22.93
CA LEU A 399 7.38 -13.59 -23.77
C LEU A 399 7.50 -14.34 -25.10
N LEU A 400 8.65 -14.22 -25.78
CA LEU A 400 8.90 -14.91 -27.04
C LEU A 400 8.84 -16.44 -26.89
N ALA A 401 9.48 -16.99 -25.86
CA ALA A 401 9.47 -18.43 -25.61
C ALA A 401 8.04 -18.93 -25.34
N TYR A 402 7.31 -18.26 -24.44
CA TYR A 402 5.95 -18.61 -24.06
C TYR A 402 4.98 -18.49 -25.24
N LEU A 403 5.02 -17.40 -26.01
CA LEU A 403 4.17 -17.23 -27.20
C LEU A 403 4.43 -18.31 -28.25
N SER A 404 5.70 -18.70 -28.47
CA SER A 404 6.03 -19.79 -29.39
C SER A 404 5.46 -21.14 -28.93
N MET A 405 5.52 -21.43 -27.63
CA MET A 405 4.96 -22.65 -27.04
C MET A 405 3.43 -22.63 -27.09
N HIS A 406 2.82 -21.48 -26.82
CA HIS A 406 1.38 -21.29 -26.87
C HIS A 406 0.84 -21.48 -28.29
N ALA A 407 1.49 -20.86 -29.29
CA ALA A 407 1.12 -21.01 -30.70
C ALA A 407 1.24 -22.47 -31.19
N LYS A 408 2.14 -23.26 -30.61
CA LYS A 408 2.23 -24.71 -30.90
C LYS A 408 1.15 -25.52 -30.19
N ALA A 409 0.88 -25.22 -28.92
CA ALA A 409 -0.01 -26.03 -28.08
C ALA A 409 -1.51 -25.68 -28.22
N ARG A 410 -1.85 -24.64 -28.97
CA ARG A 410 -3.22 -24.15 -29.15
C ARG A 410 -3.56 -24.00 -30.63
N LEU A 411 -4.80 -24.33 -30.98
CA LEU A 411 -5.34 -24.08 -32.32
C LEU A 411 -5.58 -22.59 -32.51
N GLY A 412 -5.10 -22.06 -33.64
CA GLY A 412 -5.42 -20.73 -34.12
C GLY A 412 -6.80 -20.68 -34.76
N VAL A 413 -7.16 -19.53 -35.33
CA VAL A 413 -8.49 -19.31 -35.93
C VAL A 413 -8.76 -20.26 -37.10
N ASN A 414 -7.74 -20.58 -37.90
CA ASN A 414 -7.91 -21.44 -39.07
C ASN A 414 -8.02 -22.91 -38.66
N GLU A 415 -7.19 -23.34 -37.71
CA GLU A 415 -7.18 -24.71 -37.21
C GLU A 415 -8.44 -25.00 -36.39
N ASP A 416 -8.97 -24.02 -35.64
CA ASP A 416 -10.25 -24.15 -34.93
C ASP A 416 -11.43 -24.35 -35.90
N LYS A 417 -11.46 -23.61 -37.01
CA LYS A 417 -12.45 -23.83 -38.08
C LYS A 417 -12.32 -25.22 -38.69
N ARG A 418 -11.09 -25.70 -38.93
CA ARG A 418 -10.86 -27.05 -39.45
C ARG A 418 -11.26 -28.12 -38.45
N LYS A 419 -11.01 -27.92 -37.15
CA LYS A 419 -11.52 -28.80 -36.09
C LYS A 419 -13.05 -28.87 -36.11
N ALA A 420 -13.73 -27.72 -36.23
CA ALA A 420 -15.19 -27.69 -36.31
C ALA A 420 -15.72 -28.41 -37.56
N GLN A 421 -15.03 -28.29 -38.70
CA GLN A 421 -15.34 -29.04 -39.92
C GLN A 421 -15.16 -30.54 -39.70
N LEU A 422 -14.04 -30.98 -39.11
CA LEU A 422 -13.76 -32.40 -38.85
C LEU A 422 -14.75 -33.02 -37.85
N MET A 423 -15.25 -32.23 -36.88
CA MET A 423 -16.30 -32.65 -35.95
C MET A 423 -17.66 -32.86 -36.62
N GLY A 424 -17.93 -32.14 -37.72
CA GLY A 424 -19.15 -32.25 -38.50
C GLY A 424 -19.01 -33.06 -39.78
N ASP A 425 -17.85 -33.69 -40.01
CA ASP A 425 -17.48 -34.35 -41.25
C ASP A 425 -18.40 -35.55 -41.54
N GLU A 426 -18.81 -35.72 -42.80
CA GLU A 426 -19.66 -36.84 -43.22
C GLU A 426 -18.98 -38.19 -42.93
N ARG A 427 -17.66 -38.28 -43.08
CA ARG A 427 -16.85 -39.46 -42.74
C ARG A 427 -17.08 -39.90 -41.29
N LEU A 428 -17.15 -38.93 -40.37
CA LEU A 428 -17.37 -39.19 -38.95
C LEU A 428 -18.81 -39.64 -38.69
N LYS A 429 -19.80 -39.06 -39.39
CA LYS A 429 -21.21 -39.47 -39.30
C LYS A 429 -21.42 -40.90 -39.82
N ASP A 430 -20.72 -41.27 -40.88
CA ASP A 430 -20.77 -42.62 -41.44
C ASP A 430 -20.22 -43.65 -40.45
N LEU A 431 -19.05 -43.37 -39.85
CA LEU A 431 -18.53 -44.21 -38.76
C LEU A 431 -19.49 -44.29 -37.58
N GLN A 432 -20.19 -43.21 -37.21
CA GLN A 432 -21.21 -43.24 -36.17
C GLN A 432 -22.39 -44.15 -36.55
N LYS A 433 -22.91 -44.08 -37.79
CA LYS A 433 -23.96 -44.98 -38.28
C LYS A 433 -23.50 -46.44 -38.24
N LEU A 434 -22.31 -46.73 -38.76
CA LEU A 434 -21.72 -48.08 -38.78
C LEU A 434 -21.47 -48.61 -37.36
N SER A 435 -21.14 -47.74 -36.40
CA SER A 435 -20.86 -48.15 -35.02
C SER A 435 -22.06 -48.84 -34.35
N THR A 436 -23.28 -48.66 -34.88
CA THR A 436 -24.48 -49.36 -34.40
C THR A 436 -24.44 -50.88 -34.66
N ILE A 437 -23.63 -51.34 -35.61
CA ILE A 437 -23.39 -52.77 -35.86
C ILE A 437 -22.49 -53.32 -34.75
N ASP A 438 -22.91 -54.37 -34.05
CA ASP A 438 -22.24 -54.89 -32.84
C ASP A 438 -20.79 -55.33 -33.05
N LEU A 439 -20.43 -55.68 -34.29
CA LEU A 439 -19.08 -56.12 -34.65
C LEU A 439 -18.06 -54.98 -34.80
N MET A 440 -18.52 -53.72 -34.84
CA MET A 440 -17.64 -52.59 -35.18
C MET A 440 -16.80 -52.10 -33.98
N PRO A 441 -15.54 -51.65 -34.18
CA PRO A 441 -14.66 -51.15 -33.12
C PRO A 441 -15.07 -49.82 -32.47
N ARG A 442 -16.19 -49.79 -31.72
CA ARG A 442 -16.76 -48.57 -31.11
C ARG A 442 -15.76 -47.76 -30.27
N GLN A 443 -14.83 -48.43 -29.59
CA GLN A 443 -13.81 -47.78 -28.77
C GLN A 443 -12.89 -46.87 -29.60
N HIS A 444 -12.48 -47.30 -30.80
CA HIS A 444 -11.59 -46.50 -31.65
C HIS A 444 -12.24 -45.17 -32.06
N LEU A 445 -13.55 -45.20 -32.35
CA LEU A 445 -14.33 -44.01 -32.67
C LEU A 445 -14.48 -43.07 -31.46
N SER A 446 -14.74 -43.63 -30.28
CA SER A 446 -14.80 -42.83 -29.05
C SER A 446 -13.45 -42.18 -28.72
N ASP A 447 -12.35 -42.92 -28.85
CA ASP A 447 -11.00 -42.39 -28.58
C ASP A 447 -10.63 -41.30 -29.58
N PHE A 448 -10.98 -41.47 -30.86
CA PHE A 448 -10.84 -40.45 -31.89
C PHE A 448 -11.61 -39.16 -31.53
N GLN A 449 -12.89 -39.27 -31.22
CA GLN A 449 -13.75 -38.14 -30.86
C GLN A 449 -13.23 -37.40 -29.61
N ASN A 450 -12.78 -38.16 -28.60
CA ASN A 450 -12.20 -37.60 -27.39
C ASN A 450 -10.90 -36.83 -27.68
N ARG A 451 -10.02 -37.38 -28.53
CA ARG A 451 -8.78 -36.71 -28.94
C ARG A 451 -9.05 -35.44 -29.73
N LEU A 452 -10.00 -35.47 -30.68
CA LEU A 452 -10.40 -34.30 -31.45
C LEU A 452 -11.00 -33.21 -30.54
N ALA A 453 -11.91 -33.58 -29.64
CA ALA A 453 -12.50 -32.67 -28.67
C ALA A 453 -11.47 -32.05 -27.73
N GLY A 454 -10.47 -32.83 -27.31
CA GLY A 454 -9.40 -32.43 -26.40
C GLY A 454 -8.42 -31.38 -26.93
N LEU A 455 -8.36 -31.14 -28.25
CA LEU A 455 -7.55 -30.07 -28.83
C LEU A 455 -8.07 -28.70 -28.39
N LYS A 456 -7.24 -27.90 -27.73
CA LYS A 456 -7.64 -26.59 -27.19
C LYS A 456 -7.35 -25.47 -28.19
N SER A 457 -8.29 -24.54 -28.34
CA SER A 457 -8.14 -23.34 -29.18
C SER A 457 -7.88 -22.11 -28.32
N CYS A 458 -6.98 -21.24 -28.76
CA CYS A 458 -6.75 -19.94 -28.11
C CYS A 458 -5.99 -19.01 -29.06
N PHE A 459 -6.64 -17.91 -29.47
CA PHE A 459 -6.08 -16.91 -30.39
C PHE A 459 -6.31 -15.47 -29.91
N ALA A 460 -6.84 -15.30 -28.68
CA ALA A 460 -7.09 -14.00 -28.07
C ALA A 460 -5.86 -13.42 -27.33
N LEU A 461 -4.86 -14.25 -27.03
CA LEU A 461 -3.67 -13.85 -26.29
C LEU A 461 -2.87 -12.79 -27.07
N THR A 462 -2.62 -11.66 -26.42
CA THR A 462 -1.74 -10.61 -26.94
C THR A 462 -0.42 -10.53 -26.16
N GLU A 463 0.60 -9.92 -26.77
CA GLU A 463 1.88 -9.67 -26.09
C GLU A 463 1.69 -8.77 -24.86
N GLN A 464 0.85 -7.73 -24.95
CA GLN A 464 0.59 -6.79 -23.86
C GLN A 464 -0.08 -7.45 -22.64
N GLU A 465 -1.01 -8.38 -22.87
CA GLU A 465 -1.60 -9.18 -21.78
C GLU A 465 -0.55 -10.07 -21.10
N LEU A 466 0.36 -10.64 -21.88
CA LEU A 466 1.45 -11.45 -21.36
C LEU A 466 2.51 -10.60 -20.63
N GLU A 467 2.72 -9.35 -21.03
CA GLU A 467 3.57 -8.42 -20.27
C GLU A 467 3.00 -8.15 -18.88
N ALA A 468 1.67 -8.11 -18.73
CA ALA A 468 1.02 -7.90 -17.45
C ALA A 468 0.97 -9.18 -16.59
N SER A 469 0.74 -10.35 -17.20
CA SER A 469 0.61 -11.63 -16.51
C SER A 469 1.41 -12.72 -17.24
N PRO A 470 2.30 -13.47 -16.56
CA PRO A 470 3.13 -14.48 -17.22
C PRO A 470 2.35 -15.70 -17.73
N VAL A 471 1.05 -15.81 -17.42
CA VAL A 471 0.19 -16.89 -17.89
C VAL A 471 -0.94 -16.30 -18.72
N CYS A 472 -1.26 -16.96 -19.84
CA CYS A 472 -2.36 -16.58 -20.70
C CYS A 472 -3.68 -16.50 -19.90
N PRO A 473 -4.33 -15.32 -19.84
CA PRO A 473 -5.55 -15.14 -19.05
C PRO A 473 -6.76 -15.85 -19.68
N HIS A 474 -6.71 -16.15 -20.98
CA HIS A 474 -7.84 -16.73 -21.73
C HIS A 474 -7.93 -18.25 -21.59
N CYS A 475 -6.79 -18.95 -21.59
CA CYS A 475 -6.78 -20.42 -21.57
C CYS A 475 -5.94 -21.04 -20.43
N GLY A 476 -5.28 -20.22 -19.61
CA GLY A 476 -4.49 -20.68 -18.46
C GLY A 476 -3.31 -21.58 -18.82
N PHE A 477 -2.80 -21.50 -20.06
CA PHE A 477 -1.76 -22.40 -20.56
C PHE A 477 -0.51 -22.37 -19.69
N ARG A 478 -0.09 -23.54 -19.20
CA ARG A 478 1.14 -23.69 -18.43
C ARG A 478 2.00 -24.79 -19.08
N PRO A 479 3.00 -24.41 -19.88
CA PRO A 479 3.89 -25.37 -20.54
C PRO A 479 4.40 -26.47 -19.59
N ALA A 480 4.89 -26.11 -18.40
CA ALA A 480 5.39 -27.09 -17.43
C ALA A 480 4.38 -28.18 -17.05
N ALA A 481 3.10 -27.83 -16.94
CA ALA A 481 2.03 -28.74 -16.58
C ALA A 481 1.58 -29.60 -17.77
N GLU A 482 1.63 -29.06 -18.99
CA GLU A 482 1.15 -29.73 -20.20
C GLU A 482 2.25 -30.53 -20.92
N SER A 483 3.54 -30.25 -20.65
CA SER A 483 4.67 -30.97 -21.26
C SER A 483 4.90 -32.39 -20.73
N ARG A 484 4.06 -32.92 -19.83
CA ARG A 484 4.13 -34.30 -19.31
C ARG A 484 2.76 -34.90 -19.10
N THR A 485 2.21 -35.53 -20.14
CA THR A 485 1.05 -36.43 -19.97
C THR A 485 1.01 -37.68 -20.86
N GLU A 486 2.02 -37.96 -21.71
CA GLU A 486 2.03 -39.18 -22.55
C GLU A 486 3.38 -39.93 -22.51
N VAL A 487 3.63 -40.68 -21.42
CA VAL A 487 4.55 -41.83 -21.44
C VAL A 487 3.81 -43.09 -20.95
N LYS A 488 2.56 -43.23 -21.36
CA LYS A 488 1.78 -44.48 -21.25
C LYS A 488 1.00 -44.67 -22.54
N GLY A 489 1.65 -45.20 -23.58
CA GLY A 489 0.92 -45.57 -24.79
C GLY A 489 1.78 -45.94 -26.00
N LEU A 490 2.88 -45.24 -26.25
CA LEU A 490 3.77 -45.54 -27.38
C LEU A 490 4.98 -46.34 -26.90
N ARG A 491 4.77 -47.65 -26.72
CA ARG A 491 5.86 -48.61 -26.89
C ARG A 491 6.08 -48.75 -28.39
N ASP A 492 7.17 -48.21 -28.92
CA ASP A 492 7.66 -48.65 -30.22
C ASP A 492 8.02 -50.14 -30.13
N GLU A 493 7.74 -50.88 -31.22
CA GLU A 493 7.97 -52.32 -31.39
C GLU A 493 9.46 -52.75 -31.27
N LEU A 494 10.37 -51.81 -30.98
CA LEU A 494 11.82 -52.02 -30.92
C LEU A 494 12.47 -51.76 -29.55
N GLY A 495 11.68 -51.62 -28.48
CA GLY A 495 12.17 -51.79 -27.10
C GLY A 495 13.34 -50.88 -26.66
N SER A 496 13.56 -49.77 -27.36
CA SER A 496 14.68 -48.85 -27.12
C SER A 496 14.16 -47.63 -26.40
N VAL A 497 14.58 -47.43 -25.14
CA VAL A 497 14.28 -46.23 -24.36
C VAL A 497 15.19 -45.10 -24.85
N PRO A 498 14.67 -43.99 -25.42
CA PRO A 498 15.51 -42.83 -25.68
C PRO A 498 15.86 -42.19 -24.33
N SER A 499 17.10 -42.37 -23.91
CA SER A 499 17.67 -41.69 -22.74
C SER A 499 18.01 -40.24 -23.11
N ALA A 500 17.02 -39.35 -23.10
CA ALA A 500 17.19 -37.92 -22.85
C ALA A 500 15.81 -37.27 -22.74
N GLN A 501 15.60 -36.56 -21.64
CA GLN A 501 14.39 -35.85 -21.27
C GLN A 501 14.11 -34.69 -22.24
N SER A 502 13.41 -34.95 -23.34
CA SER A 502 12.81 -33.88 -24.14
C SER A 502 11.33 -33.79 -23.75
N SER A 503 10.97 -32.77 -22.99
CA SER A 503 9.58 -32.46 -22.66
C SER A 503 8.92 -31.90 -23.91
N VAL A 504 8.48 -32.77 -24.84
CA VAL A 504 7.95 -32.34 -26.13
C VAL A 504 6.54 -31.79 -25.95
N LEU A 505 6.36 -30.50 -26.19
CA LEU A 505 5.03 -29.91 -26.33
C LEU A 505 4.38 -30.44 -27.60
N ILE A 506 3.14 -30.89 -27.47
CA ILE A 506 2.34 -31.37 -28.60
C ILE A 506 1.99 -30.18 -29.50
N ASN A 507 2.24 -30.32 -30.80
CA ASN A 507 1.78 -29.36 -31.80
C ASN A 507 0.32 -29.67 -32.15
N ALA A 508 -0.60 -28.82 -31.68
CA ALA A 508 -2.04 -29.02 -31.83
C ALA A 508 -2.48 -29.04 -33.30
N ALA A 509 -1.86 -28.23 -34.16
CA ALA A 509 -2.16 -28.21 -35.59
C ALA A 509 -1.73 -29.52 -36.27
N ALA A 510 -0.53 -30.02 -35.95
CA ALA A 510 -0.05 -31.29 -36.48
C ALA A 510 -0.89 -32.49 -36.00
N VAL A 511 -1.38 -32.46 -34.75
CA VAL A 511 -2.32 -33.50 -34.27
C VAL A 511 -3.66 -33.41 -35.00
N LEU A 512 -4.14 -32.21 -35.32
CA LEU A 512 -5.35 -32.04 -36.10
C LEU A 512 -5.19 -32.63 -37.52
N ASP A 513 -4.05 -32.41 -38.17
CA ASP A 513 -3.72 -33.03 -39.47
C ASP A 513 -3.71 -34.56 -39.37
N GLN A 514 -3.07 -35.11 -38.33
CA GLN A 514 -3.02 -36.55 -38.11
C GLN A 514 -4.40 -37.17 -37.85
N LEU A 515 -5.30 -36.46 -37.15
CA LEU A 515 -6.67 -36.93 -36.94
C LEU A 515 -7.46 -36.94 -38.25
N ASP A 516 -7.27 -35.96 -39.12
CA ASP A 516 -7.90 -35.93 -40.44
C ASP A 516 -7.49 -37.16 -41.29
N GLU A 517 -6.19 -37.47 -41.36
CA GLU A 517 -5.68 -38.68 -42.03
C GLU A 517 -6.12 -39.98 -41.34
N GLN A 518 -6.20 -39.97 -40.00
CA GLN A 518 -6.65 -41.13 -39.24
C GLN A 518 -8.13 -41.43 -39.53
N LEU A 519 -8.95 -40.42 -39.79
CA LEU A 519 -10.35 -40.61 -40.13
C LEU A 519 -10.50 -41.37 -41.45
N ASP A 520 -9.69 -41.06 -42.46
CA ASP A 520 -9.65 -41.80 -43.74
C ASP A 520 -9.24 -43.26 -43.53
N LYS A 521 -8.22 -43.49 -42.70
CA LYS A 521 -7.77 -44.86 -42.37
C LYS A 521 -8.85 -45.65 -41.64
N MET A 522 -9.54 -45.05 -40.68
CA MET A 522 -10.63 -45.70 -39.95
C MET A 522 -11.77 -46.12 -40.87
N ILE A 523 -12.13 -45.28 -41.85
CA ILE A 523 -13.13 -45.63 -42.86
C ILE A 523 -12.68 -46.82 -43.70
N ALA A 524 -11.44 -46.81 -44.18
CA ALA A 524 -10.91 -47.90 -44.98
C ALA A 524 -10.87 -49.22 -44.20
N GLU A 525 -10.42 -49.18 -42.93
CA GLU A 525 -10.35 -50.33 -42.04
C GLU A 525 -11.75 -50.89 -41.73
N TRP A 526 -12.72 -50.02 -41.41
CA TRP A 526 -14.09 -50.44 -41.10
C TRP A 526 -14.80 -51.01 -42.33
N THR A 527 -14.58 -50.43 -43.51
CA THR A 527 -15.09 -50.96 -44.79
C THR A 527 -14.52 -52.35 -45.06
N SER A 528 -13.21 -52.52 -44.91
CA SER A 528 -12.53 -53.80 -45.10
C SER A 528 -13.01 -54.85 -44.10
N ALA A 529 -13.19 -54.47 -42.83
CA ALA A 529 -13.73 -55.34 -41.80
C ALA A 529 -15.16 -55.81 -42.15
N LEU A 530 -16.05 -54.92 -42.59
CA LEU A 530 -17.40 -55.29 -43.01
C LEU A 530 -17.38 -56.25 -44.20
N ILE A 531 -16.58 -55.97 -45.23
CA ILE A 531 -16.46 -56.85 -46.41
C ILE A 531 -15.93 -58.23 -46.00
N SER A 532 -14.86 -58.27 -45.20
CA SER A 532 -14.27 -59.52 -44.72
C SER A 532 -15.27 -60.36 -43.94
N ASN A 533 -16.11 -59.73 -43.10
CA ASN A 533 -17.13 -60.44 -42.33
C ASN A 533 -18.32 -60.89 -43.18
N LEU A 534 -18.67 -60.16 -44.24
CA LEU A 534 -19.72 -60.54 -45.18
C LEU A 534 -19.27 -61.66 -46.15
N GLU A 535 -17.98 -61.69 -46.50
CA GLU A 535 -17.38 -62.73 -47.34
C GLU A 535 -17.06 -64.02 -46.57
N ASP A 536 -17.11 -64.00 -45.22
CA ASP A 536 -16.94 -65.19 -44.38
C ASP A 536 -17.94 -66.30 -44.79
N PRO A 537 -17.50 -67.56 -44.94
CA PRO A 537 -18.35 -68.67 -45.38
C PRO A 537 -19.64 -68.83 -44.56
N THR A 538 -19.61 -68.51 -43.27
CA THR A 538 -20.76 -68.63 -42.36
C THR A 538 -21.78 -67.52 -42.62
N THR A 539 -21.32 -66.28 -42.74
CA THR A 539 -22.16 -65.10 -43.02
C THR A 539 -22.72 -65.11 -44.44
N LYS A 540 -21.95 -65.63 -45.41
CA LYS A 540 -22.39 -65.76 -46.80
C LYS A 540 -23.63 -66.65 -46.94
N GLY A 541 -23.81 -67.63 -46.05
CA GLY A 541 -25.03 -68.42 -45.93
C GLY A 541 -26.24 -67.58 -45.52
N ASN A 542 -26.06 -66.61 -44.61
CA ASN A 542 -27.12 -65.73 -44.11
C ASN A 542 -27.64 -64.76 -45.19
N LEU A 543 -26.84 -64.42 -46.20
CA LEU A 543 -27.28 -63.61 -47.35
C LEU A 543 -28.47 -64.25 -48.08
N SER A 544 -28.56 -65.58 -48.09
CA SER A 544 -29.69 -66.30 -48.69
C SER A 544 -30.99 -66.21 -47.88
N LEU A 545 -30.89 -65.81 -46.61
CA LEU A 545 -31.99 -65.70 -45.66
C LEU A 545 -32.59 -64.29 -45.59
N LEU A 546 -31.96 -63.32 -46.26
CA LEU A 546 -32.50 -61.97 -46.41
C LEU A 546 -33.64 -61.92 -47.44
N LYS A 547 -34.52 -60.94 -47.27
CA LYS A 547 -35.49 -60.55 -48.29
C LYS A 547 -34.78 -59.98 -49.54
N PRO A 548 -35.41 -60.04 -50.73
CA PRO A 548 -34.78 -59.63 -51.99
C PRO A 548 -34.25 -58.18 -52.01
N GLU A 549 -34.96 -57.22 -51.41
CA GLU A 549 -34.57 -55.81 -51.40
C GLU A 549 -33.32 -55.54 -50.52
N PRO A 550 -33.28 -55.91 -49.22
CA PRO A 550 -32.05 -55.84 -48.41
C PRO A 550 -30.86 -56.59 -49.02
N ARG A 551 -31.11 -57.76 -49.62
CA ARG A 551 -30.07 -58.58 -50.23
C ARG A 551 -29.39 -57.87 -51.40
N LYS A 552 -30.14 -57.17 -52.26
CA LYS A 552 -29.57 -56.38 -53.37
C LYS A 552 -28.61 -55.30 -52.88
N LEU A 553 -28.95 -54.63 -51.77
CA LEU A 553 -28.11 -53.58 -51.18
C LEU A 553 -26.78 -54.16 -50.69
N VAL A 554 -26.82 -55.28 -49.95
CA VAL A 554 -25.62 -55.95 -49.43
C VAL A 554 -24.77 -56.56 -50.55
N ASP A 555 -25.37 -57.24 -51.52
CA ASP A 555 -24.66 -57.79 -52.69
C ASP A 555 -24.02 -56.67 -53.54
N GLY A 556 -24.69 -55.52 -53.64
CA GLY A 556 -24.16 -54.32 -54.30
C GLY A 556 -22.92 -53.77 -53.60
N PHE A 557 -22.95 -53.71 -52.26
CA PHE A 557 -21.80 -53.28 -51.44
C PHE A 557 -20.60 -54.23 -51.57
N ILE A 558 -20.82 -55.55 -51.49
CA ILE A 558 -19.75 -56.56 -51.66
C ILE A 558 -19.08 -56.42 -53.04
N LYS A 559 -19.85 -56.13 -54.10
CA LYS A 559 -19.32 -55.94 -55.45
C LYS A 559 -18.55 -54.63 -55.62
N LYS A 560 -19.07 -53.53 -55.07
CA LYS A 560 -18.45 -52.20 -55.18
C LYS A 560 -17.20 -52.07 -54.31
N ARG A 561 -17.15 -52.77 -53.17
CA ARG A 561 -16.05 -52.73 -52.17
C ARG A 561 -15.73 -51.33 -51.64
N THR A 562 -16.68 -50.41 -51.76
CA THR A 562 -16.63 -49.04 -51.25
C THR A 562 -17.92 -48.76 -50.48
N LEU A 563 -17.85 -47.93 -49.44
CA LEU A 563 -19.05 -47.40 -48.79
C LEU A 563 -19.91 -46.65 -49.81
N LEU A 564 -21.22 -46.71 -49.61
CA LEU A 564 -22.19 -45.96 -50.42
C LEU A 564 -22.13 -44.49 -50.00
N ASP A 565 -22.33 -43.57 -50.96
CA ASP A 565 -22.31 -42.12 -50.70
C ASP A 565 -23.40 -41.67 -49.71
N ASP A 566 -24.47 -42.45 -49.56
CA ASP A 566 -25.44 -42.30 -48.48
C ASP A 566 -25.69 -43.66 -47.82
N LEU A 567 -25.29 -43.77 -46.56
CA LEU A 567 -25.64 -44.89 -45.69
C LEU A 567 -27.07 -44.70 -45.17
N ASP A 568 -28.04 -45.12 -45.98
CA ASP A 568 -29.45 -45.13 -45.58
C ASP A 568 -29.73 -46.15 -44.46
N GLN A 569 -30.86 -45.97 -43.77
CA GLN A 569 -31.24 -46.85 -42.66
C GLN A 569 -31.51 -48.29 -43.13
N ASP A 570 -32.01 -48.47 -44.35
CA ASP A 570 -32.33 -49.78 -44.90
C ASP A 570 -31.06 -50.61 -45.14
N PHE A 571 -29.97 -49.98 -45.61
CA PHE A 571 -28.67 -50.62 -45.76
C PHE A 571 -28.04 -50.98 -44.42
N ILE A 572 -28.06 -50.05 -43.44
CA ILE A 572 -27.53 -50.33 -42.09
C ILE A 572 -28.30 -51.49 -41.44
N HIS A 573 -29.63 -51.50 -41.56
CA HIS A 573 -30.46 -52.59 -41.05
C HIS A 573 -30.17 -53.91 -41.76
N ALA A 574 -29.96 -53.89 -43.08
CA ALA A 574 -29.58 -55.08 -43.85
C ALA A 574 -28.23 -55.64 -43.38
N LEU A 575 -27.24 -54.79 -43.12
CA LEU A 575 -25.94 -55.20 -42.57
C LEU A 575 -26.08 -55.80 -41.16
N GLN A 576 -26.84 -55.14 -40.28
CA GLN A 576 -27.14 -55.66 -38.93
C GLN A 576 -27.82 -57.03 -39.01
N GLU A 577 -28.82 -57.18 -39.89
CA GLU A 577 -29.58 -58.41 -40.05
C GLU A 577 -28.67 -59.57 -40.49
N VAL A 578 -27.84 -59.38 -41.53
CA VAL A 578 -26.92 -60.43 -42.03
C VAL A 578 -25.87 -60.82 -41.00
N LEU A 579 -25.31 -59.82 -40.31
CA LEU A 579 -24.22 -60.00 -39.35
C LEU A 579 -24.71 -60.41 -37.95
N SER A 580 -26.03 -60.43 -37.71
CA SER A 580 -26.61 -60.87 -36.43
C SER A 580 -26.57 -62.39 -36.19
N GLY A 581 -26.16 -63.19 -37.18
CA GLY A 581 -26.14 -64.65 -37.10
C GLY A 581 -27.51 -65.27 -37.33
N LEU A 582 -28.07 -65.09 -38.53
CA LEU A 582 -29.40 -65.59 -38.89
C LEU A 582 -29.47 -67.12 -38.80
N THR A 583 -30.56 -67.64 -38.25
CA THR A 583 -30.80 -69.08 -38.16
C THR A 583 -31.90 -69.50 -39.13
N LYS A 584 -31.53 -70.31 -40.12
CA LYS A 584 -32.50 -70.92 -41.04
C LYS A 584 -33.35 -71.96 -40.30
N VAL A 585 -34.67 -71.85 -40.42
CA VAL A 585 -35.62 -72.88 -39.99
C VAL A 585 -36.36 -73.36 -41.23
N SER A 586 -36.03 -74.54 -41.73
CA SER A 586 -36.75 -75.14 -42.85
C SER A 586 -38.06 -75.76 -42.38
N VAL A 587 -39.14 -75.49 -43.10
CA VAL A 587 -40.46 -76.06 -42.89
C VAL A 587 -40.83 -76.81 -44.15
N LYS A 588 -40.84 -78.14 -44.09
CA LYS A 588 -41.28 -78.96 -45.22
C LYS A 588 -42.80 -78.94 -45.31
N ILE A 589 -43.34 -78.87 -46.53
CA ILE A 589 -44.80 -78.83 -46.76
C ILE A 589 -45.51 -80.05 -46.17
N ALA A 590 -44.87 -81.23 -46.19
CA ALA A 590 -45.42 -82.45 -45.59
C ALA A 590 -45.57 -82.34 -44.07
N ASP A 591 -44.51 -81.91 -43.37
CA ASP A 591 -44.50 -81.78 -41.91
C ASP A 591 -45.48 -80.71 -41.44
N LEU A 592 -45.60 -79.60 -42.19
CA LEU A 592 -46.59 -78.56 -41.93
C LEU A 592 -48.02 -79.09 -42.12
N ARG A 593 -48.27 -79.87 -43.19
CA ARG A 593 -49.57 -80.49 -43.43
C ARG A 593 -49.94 -81.44 -42.30
N ASP A 594 -49.01 -82.27 -41.85
CA ASP A 594 -49.23 -83.22 -40.76
C ASP A 594 -49.50 -82.50 -39.43
N ALA A 595 -48.75 -81.42 -39.14
CA ALA A 595 -48.98 -80.59 -37.95
C ALA A 595 -50.35 -79.90 -37.96
N LEU A 596 -50.82 -79.41 -39.11
CA LEU A 596 -52.14 -78.79 -39.24
C LEU A 596 -53.29 -79.82 -39.13
N LEU A 597 -53.03 -81.08 -39.53
CA LEU A 597 -53.98 -82.20 -39.40
C LEU A 597 -53.92 -82.88 -38.02
N ALA A 598 -52.97 -82.52 -37.17
CA ALA A 598 -52.81 -83.09 -35.83
C ALA A 598 -54.05 -82.81 -34.97
N GLY A 599 -54.73 -83.86 -34.51
CA GLY A 599 -56.00 -83.75 -33.79
C GLY A 599 -57.26 -83.86 -34.66
N GLY A 600 -57.12 -84.18 -35.95
CA GLY A 600 -58.23 -84.54 -36.84
C GLY A 600 -58.92 -83.36 -37.54
N SER A 601 -59.82 -83.71 -38.47
CA SER A 601 -60.68 -82.80 -39.26
C SER A 601 -62.16 -83.14 -39.03
N PRO A 602 -63.08 -82.16 -38.95
CA PRO A 602 -62.89 -80.70 -39.11
C PRO A 602 -62.35 -80.00 -37.86
N ALA A 603 -61.70 -78.84 -38.05
CA ALA A 603 -61.16 -77.99 -36.98
C ALA A 603 -61.65 -76.53 -37.12
N THR A 604 -61.79 -75.84 -36.00
CA THR A 604 -62.15 -74.41 -35.96
C THR A 604 -60.96 -73.51 -36.36
N PRO A 605 -61.19 -72.24 -36.77
CA PRO A 605 -60.10 -71.31 -37.05
C PRO A 605 -59.14 -71.08 -35.88
N ALA A 606 -59.65 -71.14 -34.64
CA ALA A 606 -58.82 -71.00 -33.44
C ALA A 606 -57.91 -72.22 -33.23
N GLU A 607 -58.44 -73.44 -33.45
CA GLU A 607 -57.65 -74.67 -33.39
C GLU A 607 -56.58 -74.71 -34.48
N MET A 608 -56.88 -74.26 -35.71
CA MET A 608 -55.90 -74.20 -36.80
C MET A 608 -54.77 -73.20 -36.53
N ARG A 609 -55.07 -72.02 -35.97
CA ARG A 609 -54.04 -71.05 -35.55
C ARG A 609 -53.17 -71.62 -34.44
N LYS A 610 -53.79 -72.23 -33.41
CA LYS A 610 -53.07 -72.84 -32.29
C LYS A 610 -52.13 -73.97 -32.75
N ARG A 611 -52.58 -74.85 -33.65
CA ARG A 611 -51.73 -75.92 -34.23
C ARG A 611 -50.53 -75.36 -35.00
N PHE A 612 -50.75 -74.29 -35.77
CA PHE A 612 -49.68 -73.62 -36.50
C PHE A 612 -48.67 -72.93 -35.57
N GLU A 613 -49.16 -72.23 -34.55
CA GLU A 613 -48.33 -71.59 -33.51
C GLU A 613 -47.52 -72.63 -32.73
N GLU A 614 -48.13 -73.72 -32.24
CA GLU A 614 -47.44 -74.79 -31.51
C GLU A 614 -46.35 -75.47 -32.36
N TYR A 615 -46.60 -75.67 -33.66
CA TYR A 615 -45.61 -76.20 -34.59
C TYR A 615 -44.41 -75.26 -34.79
N LEU A 616 -44.68 -73.96 -35.00
CA LEU A 616 -43.63 -72.95 -35.12
C LEU A 616 -42.84 -72.77 -33.81
N ASP A 617 -43.53 -72.74 -32.66
CA ASP A 617 -42.91 -72.67 -31.34
C ASP A 617 -42.01 -73.88 -31.09
N GLY A 618 -42.43 -75.07 -31.52
CA GLY A 618 -41.61 -76.28 -31.48
C GLY A 618 -40.32 -76.17 -32.30
N LEU A 619 -40.39 -75.61 -33.51
CA LEU A 619 -39.24 -75.44 -34.42
C LEU A 619 -38.30 -74.30 -34.03
N THR A 620 -38.82 -73.31 -33.30
CA THR A 620 -38.10 -72.12 -32.86
C THR A 620 -37.70 -72.15 -31.39
N LYS A 621 -38.08 -73.20 -30.65
CA LYS A 621 -37.73 -73.41 -29.25
C LYS A 621 -36.22 -73.30 -29.02
N GLY A 622 -35.83 -72.42 -28.09
CA GLY A 622 -34.42 -72.17 -27.75
C GLY A 622 -33.64 -71.31 -28.75
N LYS A 623 -34.29 -70.79 -29.80
CA LYS A 623 -33.69 -69.83 -30.75
C LYS A 623 -34.16 -68.41 -30.44
N GLU A 624 -33.34 -67.41 -30.77
CA GLU A 624 -33.72 -66.01 -30.63
C GLU A 624 -34.73 -65.62 -31.73
N PRO A 625 -35.98 -65.21 -31.40
CA PRO A 625 -37.02 -64.96 -32.40
C PRO A 625 -36.62 -63.93 -33.46
N GLY A 626 -35.83 -62.91 -33.10
CA GLY A 626 -35.35 -61.89 -34.02
C GLY A 626 -34.41 -62.40 -35.12
N LYS A 627 -33.69 -63.51 -34.88
CA LYS A 627 -32.68 -64.08 -35.79
C LYS A 627 -33.20 -65.25 -36.62
N VAL A 628 -34.40 -65.75 -36.34
CA VAL A 628 -34.99 -66.88 -37.06
C VAL A 628 -35.55 -66.43 -38.41
N ARG A 629 -35.23 -67.16 -39.48
CA ARG A 629 -35.84 -66.99 -40.81
C ARG A 629 -36.43 -68.33 -41.24
N ILE A 630 -37.76 -68.38 -41.34
CA ILE A 630 -38.50 -69.58 -41.76
C ILE A 630 -38.46 -69.69 -43.28
N VAL A 631 -37.99 -70.81 -43.80
CA VAL A 631 -37.92 -71.12 -45.24
C VAL A 631 -38.81 -72.32 -45.51
N LEU A 632 -39.81 -72.15 -46.38
CA LEU A 632 -40.68 -73.26 -46.80
C LEU A 632 -39.95 -74.07 -47.89
N GLU A 633 -39.82 -75.37 -47.67
CA GLU A 633 -39.14 -76.32 -48.57
C GLU A 633 -40.10 -77.38 -49.14
#